data_AF-A0A1Y0ESF0-F1
#
_entry.id   AF-A0A1Y0ESF0-F1
#
_cell.length_a   1.000
_cell.length_b   1.000
_cell.length_c   1.000
_cell.angle_alpha   90.00
_cell.angle_beta   90.00
_cell.angle_gamma   90.00
#
_symmetry.space_group_name_H-M   'P 1'
#
loop_
_entity.id
_entity.type
_entity.pdbx_description
1 polymer ?
#
loop_
_entity_poly.entity_id
_entity_poly.type
_entity_poly.pdbx_seq_one_letter_code
_entity_poly.pdbx_strand_id
1 'polypeptide(L)'
;MTKEDVIRIAREFGWEEKNWASQTVFIVDMGDLVNFAFQVAAAEREACAKAAEGFPENRDWVPNSLWGNIRRDVANFIRKRSGT
;
A
#
# COMPACT_ATOMS: atom_id res chain seq x y z
N MET A 1 5.37 -2.39 1.48
CA MET A 1 5.78 -1.30 0.57
C MET A 1 7.25 -1.03 0.75
N THR A 2 7.91 -0.42 -0.24
CA THR A 2 9.28 0.10 -0.09
C THR A 2 9.32 1.63 -0.12
N LYS A 3 10.48 2.22 0.14
CA LYS A 3 10.70 3.66 -0.01
C LYS A 3 10.38 4.13 -1.43
N GLU A 4 10.74 3.32 -2.43
CA GLU A 4 10.53 3.59 -3.85
C GLU A 4 9.04 3.60 -4.21
N ASP A 5 8.23 2.75 -3.57
CA ASP A 5 6.77 2.78 -3.73
C ASP A 5 6.18 4.09 -3.21
N VAL A 6 6.65 4.59 -2.06
CA VAL A 6 6.19 5.87 -1.50
C VAL A 6 6.59 7.03 -2.43
N ILE A 7 7.82 7.03 -2.96
CA ILE A 7 8.29 8.04 -3.92
C ILE A 7 7.46 7.98 -5.21
N ARG A 8 7.14 6.78 -5.70
CA ARG A 8 6.27 6.61 -6.88
C ARG A 8 4.89 7.22 -6.64
N ILE A 9 4.24 6.92 -5.51
CA ILE A 9 2.94 7.51 -5.17
C ILE A 9 3.05 9.03 -5.05
N ALA A 10 4.13 9.57 -4.48
CA ALA A 10 4.32 11.02 -4.37
C ALA A 10 4.42 11.68 -5.76
N ARG A 11 5.11 11.04 -6.71
CA ARG A 11 5.17 11.51 -8.10
C ARG A 11 3.82 11.45 -8.82
N GLU A 12 2.97 10.47 -8.50
CA GLU A 12 1.58 10.41 -9.02
C GLU A 12 0.73 11.60 -8.55
N PHE A 13 1.06 12.20 -7.41
CA PHE A 13 0.48 13.46 -6.90
C PHE A 13 1.16 14.72 -7.47
N GLY A 14 2.12 14.57 -8.40
CA GLY A 14 2.86 15.68 -8.98
C GLY A 14 3.95 16.25 -8.06
N TRP A 15 4.32 15.53 -6.99
CA TRP A 15 5.38 15.97 -6.09
C TRP A 15 6.73 15.56 -6.66
N GLU A 16 7.55 16.54 -6.98
CA GLU A 16 8.91 16.33 -7.49
C GLU A 16 9.95 16.45 -6.37
N GLU A 17 11.06 15.73 -6.55
CA GLU A 17 12.21 15.83 -5.66
C GLU A 17 12.85 17.21 -5.83
N LYS A 18 12.87 18.01 -4.76
CA LYS A 18 13.41 19.37 -4.84
C LYS A 18 14.93 19.35 -5.02
N ASN A 19 15.39 20.06 -6.04
CA ASN A 19 16.75 20.58 -6.06
C ASN A 19 16.86 21.76 -5.08
N TRP A 20 17.63 21.61 -4.01
CA TRP A 20 17.70 22.60 -2.90
C TRP A 20 18.26 23.97 -3.32
N ALA A 21 18.76 24.11 -4.55
CA ALA A 21 19.20 25.38 -5.12
C ALA A 21 18.05 26.39 -5.37
N SER A 22 16.78 25.95 -5.47
CA SER A 22 15.68 26.82 -5.93
C SER A 22 14.94 27.60 -4.83
N GLN A 23 15.26 27.42 -3.54
CA GLN A 23 14.69 28.10 -2.35
C GLN A 23 13.15 28.32 -2.31
N THR A 24 12.39 27.68 -3.18
CA THR A 24 10.93 27.81 -3.20
C THR A 24 10.38 26.96 -2.05
N VAL A 25 9.57 27.55 -1.18
CA VAL A 25 8.87 26.85 -0.11
C VAL A 25 7.95 25.79 -0.74
N PHE A 26 7.98 24.55 -0.22
CA PHE A 26 7.03 23.52 -0.68
C PHE A 26 5.73 23.78 0.07
N ILE A 27 4.79 24.45 -0.58
CA ILE A 27 3.45 24.62 -0.02
C ILE A 27 2.66 23.39 -0.43
N VAL A 28 2.45 22.48 0.52
CA VAL A 28 1.56 21.33 0.34
C VAL A 28 0.21 21.73 0.89
N ASP A 29 -0.83 21.60 0.07
CA ASP A 29 -2.20 21.71 0.57
C ASP A 29 -2.49 20.54 1.53
N MET A 30 -3.10 20.83 2.68
CA MET A 30 -3.37 19.80 3.69
C MET A 30 -4.33 18.71 3.18
N GLY A 31 -5.24 19.05 2.26
CA GLY A 31 -6.10 18.09 1.58
C GLY A 31 -5.32 17.13 0.70
N ASP A 32 -4.35 17.64 -0.07
CA ASP A 32 -3.45 16.81 -0.88
C ASP A 32 -2.59 15.89 -0.01
N LEU A 33 -2.09 16.38 1.13
CA LEU A 33 -1.34 15.57 2.08
C LEU A 33 -2.19 14.42 2.67
N VAL A 34 -3.45 14.71 3.02
CA VAL A 34 -4.39 13.70 3.53
C VAL A 34 -4.71 12.65 2.46
N ASN A 35 -4.97 13.08 1.22
CA ASN A 35 -5.23 12.17 0.10
C ASN A 35 -4.02 11.28 -0.19
N PHE A 36 -2.81 11.85 -0.18
CA PHE A 36 -1.57 11.10 -0.32
C PHE A 36 -1.43 10.04 0.79
N ALA A 37 -1.67 10.41 2.05
CA ALA A 37 -1.61 9.48 3.18
C ALA A 37 -2.62 8.33 3.04
N PHE A 38 -3.84 8.63 2.55
CA PHE A 38 -4.85 7.59 2.27
C PHE A 38 -4.39 6.61 1.20
N GLN A 39 -3.77 7.09 0.11
CA GLN A 39 -3.26 6.24 -0.96
C GLN A 39 -2.08 5.37 -0.50
N VAL A 40 -1.16 5.96 0.26
CA VAL A 40 -0.04 5.22 0.89
C VAL A 40 -0.57 4.11 1.81
N ALA A 41 -1.54 4.43 2.67
CA ALA A 41 -2.16 3.44 3.55
C ALA A 41 -2.90 2.34 2.78
N ALA A 42 -3.58 2.68 1.67
CA ALA A 42 -4.24 1.70 0.82
C ALA A 42 -3.23 0.77 0.13
N ALA A 43 -2.14 1.32 -0.38
CA ALA A 43 -1.06 0.55 -1.01
C ALA A 43 -0.39 -0.41 -0.01
N GLU A 44 -0.14 0.03 1.22
CA GLU A 44 0.39 -0.85 2.27
C GLU A 44 -0.57 -1.95 2.67
N ARG A 45 -1.86 -1.63 2.83
CA ARG A 45 -2.88 -2.66 3.12
C ARG A 45 -2.90 -3.73 2.04
N GLU A 46 -2.79 -3.34 0.77
CA GLU A 46 -2.75 -4.31 -0.32
C GLU A 46 -1.47 -5.14 -0.30
N ALA A 47 -0.32 -4.55 0.03
CA ALA A 47 0.93 -5.30 0.21
C ALA A 47 0.83 -6.33 1.35
N CYS A 48 0.24 -5.95 2.48
CA CYS A 48 -0.03 -6.85 3.59
C CYS A 48 -1.03 -7.95 3.22
N ALA A 49 -2.10 -7.63 2.48
CA ALA A 49 -3.08 -8.61 2.03
C ALA A 49 -2.45 -9.67 1.13
N LYS A 50 -1.61 -9.26 0.17
CA LYS A 50 -0.85 -10.20 -0.69
C LYS A 50 0.09 -11.10 0.10
N ALA A 51 0.79 -10.56 1.10
CA ALA A 51 1.61 -11.37 1.99
C ALA A 51 0.78 -12.42 2.77
N ALA A 52 -0.45 -12.06 3.16
CA ALA A 52 -1.37 -12.96 3.86
C ALA A 52 -1.95 -14.06 2.97
N GLU A 53 -2.12 -13.84 1.66
CA GLU A 53 -2.52 -14.88 0.69
C GLU A 53 -1.50 -16.04 0.65
N GLY A 54 -0.26 -15.77 1.07
CA GLY A 54 0.84 -16.72 1.13
C GLY A 54 1.73 -16.64 -0.10
N PHE A 55 2.77 -17.47 -0.13
CA PHE A 55 3.72 -17.53 -1.24
C PHE A 55 3.35 -18.68 -2.18
N PRO A 56 3.70 -18.61 -3.49
CA PRO A 56 3.53 -19.74 -4.41
C PRO A 56 4.16 -21.05 -3.91
N GLU A 57 5.21 -20.95 -3.10
CA GLU A 57 5.92 -22.06 -2.46
C GLU A 57 5.12 -22.69 -1.31
N ASN A 58 4.14 -21.98 -0.74
CA ASN A 58 3.13 -22.55 0.16
C ASN A 58 2.14 -23.37 -0.66
N ARG A 59 2.60 -24.52 -1.16
CA ARG A 59 1.79 -25.43 -1.96
C ARG A 59 0.66 -25.95 -1.09
N ASP A 60 -0.54 -25.44 -1.29
CA ASP A 60 -1.73 -26.08 -0.75
C ASP A 60 -1.79 -27.50 -1.32
N TRP A 61 -1.74 -28.50 -0.43
CA TRP A 61 -1.73 -29.90 -0.82
C TRP A 61 -2.99 -30.29 -1.63
N VAL A 62 -4.09 -29.55 -1.42
CA VAL A 62 -5.34 -29.65 -2.16
C VAL A 62 -5.96 -28.26 -2.39
N PRO A 63 -6.63 -28.00 -3.53
CA PRO A 63 -7.41 -26.79 -3.73
C PRO A 63 -8.47 -26.61 -2.63
N ASN A 64 -8.69 -25.37 -2.19
CA ASN A 64 -9.63 -25.04 -1.11
C ASN A 64 -9.33 -25.74 0.23
N SER A 65 -8.05 -26.02 0.50
CA SER A 65 -7.61 -26.46 1.83
C SER A 65 -8.08 -25.47 2.90
N LEU A 66 -8.28 -25.94 4.13
CA LEU A 66 -8.63 -25.08 5.27
C LEU A 66 -7.64 -23.90 5.39
N TRP A 67 -6.33 -24.17 5.20
CA TRP A 67 -5.29 -23.14 5.26
C TRP A 67 -5.36 -22.14 4.10
N GLY A 68 -5.65 -22.60 2.88
CA GLY A 68 -5.86 -21.72 1.72
C GLY A 68 -7.08 -20.82 1.90
N ASN A 69 -8.16 -21.34 2.48
CA ASN A 69 -9.36 -20.55 2.80
C ASN A 69 -9.06 -19.50 3.89
N ILE A 70 -8.41 -19.89 4.99
CA ILE A 70 -8.03 -18.96 6.07
C ILE A 70 -7.16 -17.83 5.55
N ARG A 71 -6.13 -18.12 4.73
CA ARG A 71 -5.27 -17.07 4.14
C ARG A 71 -6.04 -16.09 3.28
N ARG A 72 -6.96 -16.59 2.44
CA ARG A 72 -7.84 -15.77 1.61
C ARG A 72 -8.76 -14.88 2.46
N ASP A 73 -9.34 -15.44 3.52
CA ASP A 73 -10.23 -14.69 4.43
C ASP A 73 -9.48 -13.60 5.19
N VAL A 74 -8.25 -13.88 5.66
CA VAL A 74 -7.38 -12.90 6.30
C VAL A 74 -7.01 -11.78 5.32
N ALA A 75 -6.59 -12.10 4.10
CA ALA A 75 -6.28 -11.10 3.07
C ALA A 75 -7.49 -10.20 2.76
N ASN A 76 -8.67 -10.81 2.63
CA ASN A 76 -9.92 -10.07 2.42
C ASN A 76 -10.28 -9.18 3.61
N PHE A 77 -10.05 -9.64 4.84
CA PHE A 77 -10.26 -8.83 6.04
C PHE A 77 -9.32 -7.61 6.06
N ILE A 78 -8.05 -7.78 5.70
CA ILE A 78 -7.07 -6.69 5.60
C ILE A 78 -7.52 -5.66 4.55
N ARG A 79 -7.98 -6.09 3.38
CA ARG A 79 -8.50 -5.19 2.32
C ARG A 79 -9.76 -4.44 2.76
N LYS A 80 -10.67 -5.13 3.45
CA LYS A 80 -11.95 -4.56 3.94
C LYS A 80 -11.79 -3.61 5.11
N ARG A 81 -10.66 -3.64 5.81
CA ARG A 81 -10.33 -2.66 6.87
C ARG A 81 -9.96 -1.30 6.26
N SER A 82 -10.86 -0.74 5.43
CA SER A 82 -10.87 0.69 5.13
C SER A 82 -11.32 1.41 6.39
N GLY A 83 -10.52 2.36 6.87
CA GLY A 83 -10.67 2.97 8.18
C GLY A 83 -12.08 3.49 8.47
N THR A 84 -12.56 3.16 9.68
CA THR A 84 -13.29 4.08 10.56
C THR A 84 -12.59 5.44 10.64
#